data_AF-A0A348XE28-F1
#
_entry.id   AF-A0A348XE28-F1
#
_cell.length_a   1.000
_cell.length_b   1.000
_cell.length_c   1.000
_cell.angle_alpha   90.00
_cell.angle_beta   90.00
_cell.angle_gamma   90.00
#
_symmetry.space_group_name_H-M   'P 1'
#
loop_
_entity.id
_entity.type
_entity.pdbx_description
1 polymer ?
#
loop_
_entity_poly.entity_id
_entity_poly.type
_entity_poly.pdbx_seq_one_letter_code
_entity_poly.pdbx_strand_id
1 'polypeptide(L)'
;MNSKFLILSLISLLLKILGWLIICLGAYVAIAHGLLAQEPQVTLVGESSVLSIGAGSFLILTGLLSAAFGEIIGVLFSIELNTRTVHTNPS
;
A
#
# COMPACT_ATOMS: atom_id res chain seq x y z
N MET A 1 -4.98 18.68 -18.48
CA MET A 1 -4.64 18.31 -17.08
C MET A 1 -4.27 19.58 -16.34
N ASN A 2 -5.07 19.96 -15.33
CA ASN A 2 -4.87 21.21 -14.57
C ASN A 2 -3.47 21.22 -13.94
N SER A 3 -2.60 22.14 -14.35
CA SER A 3 -1.20 22.21 -13.90
C SER A 3 -1.05 22.47 -12.39
N LYS A 4 -2.14 22.83 -11.70
CA LYS A 4 -2.13 23.22 -10.29
C LYS A 4 -1.88 22.06 -9.31
N PHE A 5 -2.15 20.81 -9.69
CA PHE A 5 -2.05 19.64 -8.78
C PHE A 5 -1.14 18.52 -9.29
N LEU A 6 -0.28 18.82 -10.25
CA LEU A 6 0.58 17.82 -10.90
C LEU A 6 1.51 17.13 -9.89
N ILE A 7 2.05 17.89 -8.93
CA ILE A 7 2.92 17.36 -7.87
C ILE A 7 2.16 16.42 -6.94
N LEU A 8 0.96 16.78 -6.48
CA LEU A 8 0.19 15.90 -5.58
C LEU A 8 -0.33 14.65 -6.30
N SER A 9 -0.69 14.76 -7.59
CA SER A 9 -1.05 13.59 -8.40
C SER A 9 0.13 12.64 -8.57
N LEU A 10 1.33 13.18 -8.79
CA LEU A 10 2.56 12.39 -8.83
C LEU A 10 2.85 11.72 -7.48
N ILE A 11 2.70 12.45 -6.36
CA ILE A 11 2.88 11.89 -5.01
C ILE A 11 1.88 10.75 -4.75
N SER A 12 0.60 10.92 -5.11
CA SER A 12 -0.41 9.87 -4.98
C SER A 12 -0.04 8.61 -5.78
N LEU A 13 0.42 8.78 -7.02
CA LEU A 13 0.87 7.67 -7.85
C LEU A 13 2.08 6.96 -7.24
N LEU A 14 3.07 7.73 -6.76
CA LEU A 14 4.26 7.17 -6.11
C LEU A 14 3.91 6.40 -4.83
N LEU A 15 3.00 6.92 -4.00
CA LEU A 15 2.52 6.22 -2.80
C LEU A 15 1.82 4.90 -3.15
N LYS A 16 1.02 4.87 -4.23
CA LYS A 16 0.39 3.63 -4.71
C LYS A 16 1.43 2.61 -5.16
N ILE A 17 2.37 3.02 -6.01
CA ILE A 17 3.42 2.13 -6.51
C ILE A 17 4.28 1.60 -5.35
N LEU A 18 4.73 2.50 -4.46
CA LEU A 18 5.53 2.12 -3.31
C LEU A 18 4.76 1.20 -2.35
N GLY A 19 3.49 1.50 -2.09
CA GLY A 19 2.61 0.66 -1.28
C GLY A 19 2.49 -0.76 -1.84
N TRP A 20 2.27 -0.91 -3.15
CA TRP A 20 2.23 -2.21 -3.81
C TRP A 20 3.56 -2.95 -3.75
N LEU A 21 4.68 -2.25 -3.97
CA LEU A 21 6.02 -2.86 -3.86
C LEU A 21 6.28 -3.38 -2.43
N ILE A 22 5.89 -2.61 -1.41
CA ILE A 22 6.02 -3.01 0.00
C ILE A 22 5.12 -4.22 0.30
N ILE A 23 3.89 -4.27 -0.22
CA ILE A 23 3.00 -5.43 -0.09
C ILE A 23 3.65 -6.68 -0.70
N CYS A 24 4.15 -6.57 -1.93
CA CYS A 24 4.82 -7.69 -2.60
C CYS A 24 6.05 -8.16 -1.82
N LEU A 25 6.84 -7.24 -1.27
CA LEU A 25 8.00 -7.58 -0.44
C LEU A 25 7.59 -8.26 0.87
N GLY A 26 6.58 -7.73 1.57
CA GLY A 26 6.07 -8.31 2.82
C GLY A 26 5.47 -9.71 2.59
N ALA A 27 4.73 -9.89 1.50
CA ALA A 27 4.21 -11.19 1.09
C ALA A 27 5.33 -12.19 0.77
N TYR A 28 6.36 -11.76 0.04
CA TYR A 28 7.55 -12.57 -0.21
C TYR A 28 8.22 -13.01 1.09
N VAL A 29 8.47 -12.09 2.03
CA VAL A 29 9.09 -12.40 3.33
C VAL A 29 8.24 -13.40 4.11
N ALA A 30 6.92 -13.16 4.22
CA ALA A 30 6.00 -14.01 4.96
C ALA A 30 5.91 -15.43 4.36
N ILE A 31 5.88 -15.56 3.03
CA ILE A 31 5.80 -16.86 2.35
C ILE A 31 7.14 -17.60 2.43
N ALA A 32 8.24 -16.92 2.10
CA ALA A 32 9.56 -17.54 2.09
C ALA A 32 9.99 -18.05 3.46
N HIS A 33 9.76 -17.25 4.52
CA HIS A 33 10.21 -17.58 5.87
C HIS A 33 9.13 -18.25 6.73
N GLY A 34 7.86 -18.06 6.41
CA GLY A 34 6.76 -18.67 7.16
C GLY A 34 6.25 -19.98 6.56
N LEU A 35 6.17 -20.08 5.23
CA LEU A 35 5.51 -21.19 4.54
C LEU A 35 6.50 -22.18 3.92
N LEU A 36 7.60 -21.69 3.35
CA LEU A 36 8.59 -22.52 2.66
C LEU A 36 9.77 -22.94 3.56
N ALA A 37 10.11 -22.14 4.58
CA ALA A 37 11.10 -22.50 5.58
C ALA A 37 10.53 -23.46 6.65
N GLN A 38 9.86 -24.53 6.22
CA GLN A 38 9.61 -25.69 7.08
C GLN A 38 10.88 -26.56 7.10
N GLU A 39 11.86 -26.14 7.91
CA GLU A 39 12.98 -26.99 8.28
C GLU A 39 12.45 -28.29 8.94
N PRO A 40 12.94 -29.48 8.56
CA PRO A 40 12.46 -30.74 9.08
C PRO A 40 13.12 -31.03 10.44
N GLN A 41 12.90 -30.20 11.46
CA GLN A 41 13.24 -30.57 12.84
C GLN A 41 12.15 -30.16 13.81
N VAL A 42 11.54 -31.20 14.36
CA VAL A 42 10.59 -31.21 15.47
C VAL A 42 11.25 -30.56 16.69
N THR A 43 10.95 -29.29 16.94
CA THR A 43 10.78 -28.70 18.27
C THR A 43 10.39 -27.23 18.13
N LEU A 44 9.18 -26.91 18.59
CA LEU A 44 8.71 -25.58 19.01
C LEU A 44 8.96 -24.45 18.01
N VAL A 45 7.89 -23.99 17.34
CA VAL A 45 7.75 -22.70 16.67
C VAL A 45 8.82 -21.70 17.17
N GLY A 46 9.95 -21.63 16.48
CA GLY A 46 11.08 -20.83 16.94
C GLY A 46 10.67 -19.36 16.92
N GLU A 47 11.06 -18.59 17.93
CA GLU A 47 10.77 -17.15 18.01
C GLU A 47 11.15 -16.42 16.71
N SER A 48 12.16 -16.91 15.98
CA SER A 48 12.59 -16.44 14.66
C SER A 48 11.52 -16.60 13.56
N SER A 49 10.75 -17.68 13.55
CA SER A 49 9.66 -17.90 12.58
C SER A 49 8.46 -16.98 12.86
N VAL A 50 8.11 -16.76 14.14
CA VAL A 50 7.04 -15.82 14.49
C VAL A 50 7.44 -14.39 14.15
N LEU A 51 8.69 -14.01 14.43
CA LEU A 51 9.19 -12.67 14.15
C LEU A 51 9.23 -12.37 12.65
N SER A 52 9.64 -13.33 11.81
CA SER A 52 9.67 -13.16 10.35
C SER A 52 8.29 -13.07 9.72
N ILE A 53 7.33 -13.89 10.16
CA ILE A 53 5.92 -13.78 9.75
C ILE A 53 5.33 -12.43 10.21
N GLY A 54 5.63 -12.02 11.43
CA GLY A 54 5.22 -10.72 11.98
C GLY A 54 5.78 -9.54 11.19
N ALA A 55 7.07 -9.59 10.84
CA ALA A 55 7.72 -8.57 10.01
C ALA A 55 7.11 -8.49 8.60
N GLY A 56 6.85 -9.63 7.96
CA GLY A 56 6.17 -9.68 6.66
C GLY A 56 4.75 -9.10 6.72
N SER A 57 3.99 -9.45 7.76
CA SER A 57 2.64 -8.91 8.01
C SER A 57 2.65 -7.40 8.25
N PHE A 58 3.61 -6.90 9.03
CA PHE A 58 3.79 -5.48 9.28
C PHE A 58 4.10 -4.70 7.99
N LEU A 59 4.96 -5.24 7.13
CA LEU A 59 5.23 -4.67 5.81
C LEU A 59 3.95 -4.62 4.96
N ILE A 60 3.20 -5.72 4.89
CA ILE A 60 1.93 -5.76 4.14
C ILE A 60 0.97 -4.67 4.63
N LEU A 61 0.76 -4.53 5.94
CA LEU A 61 -0.11 -3.51 6.52
C LEU A 61 0.37 -2.09 6.20
N THR A 62 1.68 -1.85 6.30
CA THR A 62 2.29 -0.55 5.98
C THR A 62 2.10 -0.21 4.50
N GLY A 63 2.30 -1.19 3.61
CA GLY A 63 2.10 -1.01 2.17
C GLY A 63 0.64 -0.77 1.81
N LEU A 64 -0.30 -1.47 2.46
CA LEU A 64 -1.75 -1.26 2.29
C LEU A 64 -2.16 0.15 2.73
N LEU A 65 -1.66 0.63 3.88
CA LEU A 65 -1.91 1.99 4.35
C LEU A 65 -1.38 3.02 3.34
N SER A 66 -0.15 2.84 2.85
CA SER A 66 0.46 3.73 1.85
C SER A 66 -0.36 3.78 0.56
N ALA A 67 -0.79 2.62 0.03
CA ALA A 67 -1.65 2.55 -1.14
C ALA A 67 -3.02 3.21 -0.90
N ALA A 68 -3.63 2.98 0.26
CA ALA A 68 -4.91 3.59 0.64
C ALA A 68 -4.83 5.13 0.73
N PHE A 69 -3.75 5.68 1.30
CA PHE A 69 -3.52 7.13 1.29
C PHE A 69 -3.41 7.68 -0.13
N GLY A 70 -2.72 6.96 -1.02
CA GLY A 70 -2.64 7.31 -2.43
C GLY A 70 -4.02 7.37 -3.10
N GLU A 71 -4.90 6.39 -2.83
CA GLU A 71 -6.28 6.38 -3.35
C GLU A 71 -7.13 7.53 -2.78
N ILE A 72 -7.04 7.81 -1.47
CA ILE A 72 -7.78 8.91 -0.83
C ILE A 72 -7.45 10.24 -1.49
N ILE A 73 -6.17 10.50 -1.79
CA ILE A 73 -5.75 11.71 -2.51
C ILE A 73 -6.40 11.77 -3.91
N GLY A 74 -6.44 10.64 -4.63
CA GLY A 74 -7.08 10.56 -5.94
C GLY A 74 -8.59 10.82 -5.90
N VAL A 75 -9.28 10.31 -4.87
CA VAL A 75 -10.70 10.56 -4.63
C VAL A 75 -10.96 12.04 -4.34
N LEU A 76 -10.16 12.68 -3.49
CA LEU A 76 -10.31 14.11 -3.17
C LEU A 76 -10.19 14.99 -4.42
N PHE A 77 -9.25 14.69 -5.32
CA PHE A 77 -9.14 15.41 -6.59
C PHE A 77 -10.33 15.18 -7.51
N SER A 78 -10.86 13.96 -7.53
CA SER A 78 -12.05 13.63 -8.33
C SER A 78 -13.27 14.41 -7.82
N ILE A 79 -13.42 14.54 -6.51
CA ILE A 79 -14.47 15.36 -5.88
C ILE A 79 -14.29 16.83 -6.25
N GLU A 80 -13.08 17.38 -6.10
CA GLU A 80 -12.79 18.77 -6.43
C GLU A 80 -13.13 19.12 -7.89
N LEU A 81 -12.74 18.24 -8.83
CA LEU A 81 -13.04 18.40 -10.26
C LEU A 81 -14.56 18.41 -10.49
N ASN A 82 -15.29 17.47 -9.90
CA ASN A 82 -16.75 17.42 -10.03
C ASN A 82 -17.41 18.68 -9.46
N THR A 83 -17.02 19.14 -8.27
CA THR A 83 -17.58 20.35 -7.66
C THR A 83 -17.34 21.59 -8.53
N ARG A 84 -16.18 21.73 -9.16
CA ARG A 84 -15.90 22.83 -10.10
C ARG A 84 -16.77 22.80 -11.36
N THR A 85 -17.04 21.60 -11.89
CA THR A 85 -17.90 21.45 -13.08
C THR A 85 -19.35 21.83 -12.80
N VAL A 86 -19.87 21.48 -11.62
CA VAL A 86 -21.23 21.85 -11.20
C VAL A 86 -21.38 23.37 -11.06
N HIS A 87 -20.41 24.05 -10.45
CA HIS A 87 -20.47 25.51 -10.28
C HIS A 87 -20.34 26.32 -11.58
N THR A 88 -19.74 25.74 -12.63
CA THR A 88 -19.54 26.43 -13.91
C THR A 88 -20.68 26.19 -14.90
N ASN A 89 -21.61 25.29 -14.59
CA ASN A 89 -22.80 25.01 -15.39
C ASN A 89 -24.03 24.88 -14.47
N PRO A 90 -24.52 25.99 -13.88
CA PRO A 90 -25.78 25.96 -13.16
C PRO A 90 -26.90 25.78 -14.19
N SER A 91 -27.45 24.57 -14.26
CA SER A 91 -28.68 24.26 -15.00
C SER A 91 -29.84 25.13 -14.54
#